data_AF-A0A973FM25-F1
#
_entry.id   AF-A0A973FM25-F1
#
_cell.length_a   1.000
_cell.length_b   1.000
_cell.length_c   1.000
_cell.angle_alpha   90.00
_cell.angle_beta   90.00
_cell.angle_gamma   90.00
#
_symmetry.space_group_name_H-M   'P 1'
#
loop_
_entity.id
_entity.type
_entity.pdbx_description
1 polymer ?
#
loop_
_entity_poly.entity_id
_entity_poly.type
_entity_poly.pdbx_seq_one_letter_code
_entity_poly.pdbx_strand_id
1 'polypeptide(L)'
;MLELQQYLFQASIGPVQSFIASARRTRDLWFGSWLLSELSRAAAQAVVDNQGDLIFPSNLQAENVANKIVATISREPRQVGDAVKAAVKARLDAIWQRARHEIRGELLDAQAVEGQIAALVECVWAAVPLGSDYADSRRRLEALLAARKATRDFGPATWGREVPKSSISGQLESVIPEDRYPRHQDTDKQKAAKITALWQNYGAGQAERLSAVDLLKRHGKKDDQDRFLSTSHVAALPFLVGLREHAGDRALQQTWQRYIAELKAQGLEIEYLDNSQQPLIGNC
;
A
#
# COMPACT_ATOMS: atom_id res chain seq x y z
N MET A 1 9.25 35.04 34.86
CA MET A 1 8.73 33.77 34.31
C MET A 1 8.72 33.94 32.81
N LEU A 2 9.62 33.28 32.06
CA LEU A 2 9.58 33.33 30.60
C LEU A 2 8.29 32.63 30.16
N GLU A 3 7.38 33.34 29.51
CA GLU A 3 6.24 32.70 28.86
C GLU A 3 6.79 31.74 27.81
N LEU A 4 6.51 30.44 27.97
CA LEU A 4 6.84 29.45 26.95
C LEU A 4 5.94 29.73 25.75
N GLN A 5 6.52 30.29 24.69
CA GLN A 5 5.84 30.54 23.42
C GLN A 5 5.26 29.23 22.89
N GLN A 6 3.93 29.15 22.78
CA GLN A 6 3.26 28.05 22.12
C GLN A 6 3.24 28.24 20.61
N TYR A 7 3.18 27.13 19.88
CA TYR A 7 3.07 27.09 18.43
C TYR A 7 1.90 26.22 18.01
N LEU A 8 1.26 26.61 16.91
CA LEU A 8 0.39 25.72 16.17
C LEU A 8 1.23 24.98 15.13
N PHE A 9 1.23 23.65 15.23
CA PHE A 9 2.03 22.74 14.41
C PHE A 9 1.12 21.93 13.48
N GLN A 10 1.57 21.71 12.25
CA GLN A 10 0.93 20.78 11.33
C GLN A 10 1.96 19.94 10.59
N ALA A 11 1.77 18.63 10.60
CA ALA A 11 2.48 17.68 9.75
C ALA A 11 1.54 17.04 8.72
N SER A 12 2.08 16.66 7.57
CA SER A 12 1.36 15.95 6.53
C SER A 12 2.22 14.86 5.92
N ILE A 13 1.60 13.70 5.71
CA ILE A 13 2.21 12.52 5.12
C ILE A 13 1.64 12.36 3.71
N GLY A 14 2.51 12.17 2.71
CA GLY A 14 2.12 11.99 1.32
C GLY A 14 3.20 11.25 0.52
N PRO A 15 3.02 11.04 -0.79
CA PRO A 15 1.86 11.34 -1.62
C PRO A 15 0.75 10.28 -1.52
N VAL A 16 -0.49 10.71 -1.26
CA VAL A 16 -1.63 9.80 -1.06
C VAL A 16 -2.15 9.21 -2.38
N GLN A 17 -2.35 10.05 -3.39
CA GLN A 17 -3.03 9.64 -4.62
C GLN A 17 -2.19 8.75 -5.53
N SER A 18 -0.92 9.08 -5.79
CA SER A 18 -0.05 8.24 -6.63
C SER A 18 0.24 6.88 -6.00
N PHE A 19 0.25 6.80 -4.66
CA PHE A 19 0.44 5.56 -3.94
C PHE A 19 -0.78 4.64 -4.02
N ILE A 20 -2.00 5.19 -3.83
CA ILE A 20 -3.26 4.43 -3.93
C ILE A 20 -3.56 4.05 -5.39
N ALA A 21 -3.32 4.95 -6.35
CA ALA A 21 -3.67 4.74 -7.76
C ALA A 21 -2.82 3.65 -8.45
N SER A 22 -1.63 3.34 -7.93
CA SER A 22 -0.75 2.29 -8.45
C SER A 22 -1.07 0.89 -7.88
N ALA A 23 -2.28 0.66 -7.35
CA ALA A 23 -2.73 -0.66 -6.91
C ALA A 23 -3.43 -1.42 -8.04
N ARG A 24 -3.01 -2.66 -8.32
CA ARG A 24 -3.69 -3.54 -9.30
C ARG A 24 -4.65 -4.54 -8.65
N ARG A 25 -4.52 -4.81 -7.35
CA ARG A 25 -5.37 -5.73 -6.59
C ARG A 25 -6.02 -5.00 -5.43
N THR A 26 -7.23 -5.43 -5.04
CA THR A 26 -7.94 -4.89 -3.85
C THR A 26 -7.07 -4.96 -2.60
N ARG A 27 -6.25 -6.00 -2.46
CA ARG A 27 -5.28 -6.13 -1.37
C ARG A 27 -4.23 -5.03 -1.38
N ASP A 28 -3.63 -4.74 -2.54
CA ASP A 28 -2.60 -3.71 -2.67
C ASP A 28 -3.20 -2.32 -2.34
N LEU A 29 -4.47 -2.09 -2.73
CA LEU A 29 -5.22 -0.88 -2.43
C LEU A 29 -5.48 -0.74 -0.93
N TRP A 30 -6.02 -1.78 -0.29
CA TRP A 30 -6.29 -1.80 1.14
C TRP A 30 -5.01 -1.59 1.94
N PHE A 31 -3.93 -2.31 1.58
CA PHE A 31 -2.65 -2.18 2.24
C PHE A 31 -2.12 -0.75 2.11
N GLY A 32 -2.28 -0.14 0.94
CA GLY A 32 -1.87 1.25 0.73
C GLY A 32 -2.58 2.22 1.69
N SER A 33 -3.89 2.09 1.85
CA SER A 33 -4.67 2.88 2.81
C SER A 33 -4.25 2.63 4.25
N TRP A 34 -4.03 1.35 4.61
CA TRP A 34 -3.56 0.98 5.94
C TRP A 34 -2.17 1.56 6.24
N LEU A 35 -1.22 1.43 5.31
CA LEU A 35 0.15 1.95 5.48
C LEU A 35 0.12 3.46 5.76
N LEU A 36 -0.64 4.23 4.98
CA LEU A 36 -0.75 5.68 5.19
C LEU A 36 -1.36 6.02 6.55
N SER A 37 -2.40 5.29 6.96
CA SER A 37 -2.99 5.43 8.30
C SER A 37 -1.94 5.15 9.38
N GLU A 38 -1.20 4.05 9.25
CA GLU A 38 -0.20 3.60 10.22
C GLU A 38 0.97 4.58 10.37
N LEU A 39 1.49 5.11 9.27
CA LEU A 39 2.52 6.15 9.29
C LEU A 39 2.00 7.47 9.88
N SER A 40 0.74 7.79 9.64
CA SER A 40 0.10 8.97 10.25
C SER A 40 -0.08 8.79 11.76
N ARG A 41 -0.30 7.56 12.25
CA ARG A 41 -0.22 7.25 13.69
C ARG A 41 1.14 7.55 14.25
N ALA A 42 2.18 7.03 13.61
CA ALA A 42 3.55 7.18 14.09
C ALA A 42 3.93 8.66 14.17
N ALA A 43 3.52 9.46 13.18
CA ALA A 43 3.67 10.91 13.20
C ALA A 43 2.94 11.56 14.38
N ALA A 44 1.65 11.23 14.58
CA ALA A 44 0.86 11.83 15.65
C ALA A 44 1.34 11.42 17.05
N GLN A 45 1.74 10.16 17.22
CA GLN A 45 2.34 9.66 18.46
C GLN A 45 3.65 10.39 18.77
N ALA A 46 4.50 10.61 17.77
CA ALA A 46 5.75 11.36 17.96
C ALA A 46 5.51 12.82 18.41
N VAL A 47 4.39 13.43 18.01
CA VAL A 47 3.99 14.75 18.55
C VAL A 47 3.64 14.65 20.03
N VAL A 48 2.84 13.65 20.42
CA VAL A 48 2.45 13.42 21.82
C VAL A 48 3.67 13.11 22.70
N ASP A 49 4.58 12.26 22.23
CA ASP A 49 5.80 11.89 22.95
C ASP A 49 6.73 13.10 23.16
N ASN A 50 6.60 14.13 22.30
CA ASN A 50 7.27 15.42 22.43
C ASN A 50 6.41 16.48 23.16
N GLN A 51 5.44 16.05 23.98
CA GLN A 51 4.59 16.92 24.80
C GLN A 51 3.75 17.91 23.98
N GLY A 52 3.34 17.51 22.76
CA GLY A 52 2.37 18.23 21.96
C GLY A 52 0.94 17.74 22.24
N ASP A 53 -0.01 18.66 22.23
CA ASP A 53 -1.44 18.34 22.39
C ASP A 53 -2.10 18.24 21.01
N LEU A 54 -2.59 17.06 20.67
CA LEU A 54 -3.24 16.80 19.39
C LEU A 54 -4.60 17.51 19.30
N ILE A 55 -4.77 18.31 18.26
CA ILE A 55 -6.07 18.84 17.82
C ILE A 55 -6.71 17.87 16.84
N PHE A 56 -5.90 17.29 15.94
CA PHE A 56 -6.34 16.31 14.95
C PHE A 56 -5.18 15.38 14.55
N PRO A 57 -5.38 14.05 14.45
CA PRO A 57 -6.58 13.30 14.85
C PRO A 57 -6.82 13.35 16.37
N SER A 58 -8.09 13.27 16.80
CA SER A 58 -8.45 13.23 18.23
C SER A 58 -8.36 11.84 18.86
N ASN A 59 -8.34 10.78 18.04
CA ASN A 59 -8.23 9.39 18.51
C ASN A 59 -7.20 8.63 17.68
N LEU A 60 -6.08 8.25 18.30
CA LEU A 60 -5.02 7.45 17.67
C LEU A 60 -5.36 5.96 17.57
N GLN A 61 -6.35 5.49 18.33
CA GLN A 61 -6.84 4.11 18.29
C GLN A 61 -7.91 3.89 17.20
N ALA A 62 -8.27 4.94 16.46
CA ALA A 62 -9.16 4.80 15.31
C ALA A 62 -8.55 3.85 14.28
N GLU A 63 -9.39 3.12 13.53
CA GLU A 63 -8.92 2.22 12.48
C GLU A 63 -8.17 2.98 11.38
N ASN A 64 -8.70 4.16 11.00
CA ASN A 64 -8.14 5.03 9.99
C ASN A 64 -7.72 6.36 10.62
N VAL A 65 -6.45 6.71 10.44
CA VAL A 65 -5.89 8.00 10.84
C VAL A 65 -5.57 8.78 9.57
N ALA A 66 -6.06 10.01 9.51
CA ALA A 66 -5.84 10.89 8.37
C ALA A 66 -4.38 11.32 8.25
N ASN A 67 -3.93 11.60 7.03
CA ASN A 67 -2.57 11.98 6.69
C ASN A 67 -2.20 13.44 7.05
N LYS A 68 -2.95 14.02 7.98
CA LYS A 68 -2.84 15.39 8.47
C LYS A 68 -2.85 15.33 9.99
N ILE A 69 -1.82 15.89 10.60
CA ILE A 69 -1.67 16.00 12.04
C ILE A 69 -1.64 17.48 12.38
N VAL A 70 -2.46 17.92 13.32
CA VAL A 70 -2.54 19.30 13.82
C VAL A 70 -2.43 19.24 15.35
N ALA A 71 -1.57 20.07 15.92
CA ALA A 71 -1.32 20.08 17.36
C ALA A 71 -0.90 21.46 17.87
N THR A 72 -1.08 21.71 19.16
CA THR A 72 -0.34 22.75 19.87
C THR A 72 0.93 22.15 20.46
N ILE A 73 2.05 22.88 20.35
CA ILE A 73 3.33 22.45 20.91
C ILE A 73 3.97 23.59 21.69
N SER A 74 4.65 23.26 22.79
CA SER A 74 5.45 24.22 23.59
C SER A 74 6.96 24.05 23.36
N ARG A 75 7.37 22.96 22.71
CA ARG A 75 8.77 22.69 22.34
C ARG A 75 9.14 23.42 21.05
N GLU A 76 10.44 23.52 20.81
CA GLU A 76 10.98 24.11 19.59
C GLU A 76 10.47 23.32 18.36
N PRO A 77 9.85 23.99 17.36
CA PRO A 77 9.18 23.29 16.26
C PRO A 77 10.08 22.37 15.43
N ARG A 78 11.35 22.72 15.21
CA ARG A 78 12.27 21.89 14.43
C ARG A 78 12.57 20.58 15.14
N GLN A 79 12.77 20.58 16.46
CA GLN A 79 12.92 19.35 17.24
C GLN A 79 11.70 18.43 17.11
N VAL A 80 10.48 18.96 17.24
CA VAL A 80 9.25 18.16 17.08
C VAL A 80 9.13 17.64 15.65
N GLY A 81 9.37 18.50 14.67
CA GLY A 81 9.28 18.14 13.25
C GLY A 81 10.29 17.08 12.82
N ASP A 82 11.53 17.14 13.33
CA ASP A 82 12.57 16.14 13.08
C ASP A 82 12.22 14.81 13.76
N ALA A 83 11.69 14.84 14.99
CA ALA A 83 11.20 13.64 15.68
C ALA A 83 10.04 12.96 14.93
N VAL A 84 9.08 13.76 14.41
CA VAL A 84 7.98 13.26 13.58
C VAL A 84 8.50 12.58 12.31
N LYS A 85 9.43 13.22 11.60
CA LYS A 85 10.05 12.63 10.39
C LYS A 85 10.77 11.33 10.71
N ALA A 86 11.54 11.30 11.80
CA ALA A 86 12.26 10.11 12.25
C ALA A 86 11.29 8.96 12.60
N ALA A 87 10.19 9.25 13.30
CA ALA A 87 9.20 8.25 13.66
C ALA A 87 8.48 7.65 12.43
N VAL A 88 8.11 8.50 11.46
CA VAL A 88 7.51 8.04 10.19
C VAL A 88 8.49 7.14 9.44
N LYS A 89 9.75 7.56 9.31
CA LYS A 89 10.79 6.76 8.65
C LYS A 89 11.00 5.41 9.35
N ALA A 90 11.20 5.43 10.66
CA ALA A 90 11.43 4.21 11.44
C ALA A 90 10.24 3.25 11.34
N ARG A 91 9.01 3.76 11.31
CA ARG A 91 7.82 2.93 11.13
C ARG A 91 7.75 2.32 9.73
N LEU A 92 8.05 3.09 8.69
CA LEU A 92 8.12 2.58 7.31
C LEU A 92 9.19 1.50 7.18
N ASP A 93 10.38 1.74 7.70
CA ASP A 93 11.49 0.77 7.70
C ASP A 93 11.07 -0.53 8.39
N ALA A 94 10.42 -0.45 9.57
CA ALA A 94 9.95 -1.62 10.29
C ALA A 94 8.86 -2.41 9.54
N ILE A 95 7.99 -1.73 8.79
CA ILE A 95 6.99 -2.40 7.93
C ILE A 95 7.69 -3.05 6.74
N TRP A 96 8.65 -2.37 6.13
CA TRP A 96 9.44 -2.91 5.03
C TRP A 96 10.22 -4.16 5.44
N GLN A 97 10.93 -4.14 6.59
CA GLN A 97 11.68 -5.31 7.06
C GLN A 97 10.78 -6.53 7.26
N ARG A 98 9.58 -6.35 7.81
CA ARG A 98 8.59 -7.43 7.91
C ARG A 98 8.19 -7.97 6.54
N ALA A 99 7.85 -7.09 5.60
CA ALA A 99 7.52 -7.49 4.23
C ALA A 99 8.70 -8.19 3.52
N ARG A 100 9.93 -7.72 3.76
CA ARG A 100 11.16 -8.28 3.19
C ARG A 100 11.44 -9.70 3.69
N HIS A 101 11.08 -10.03 4.92
CA HIS A 101 11.22 -11.39 5.46
C HIS A 101 10.30 -12.41 4.76
N GLU A 102 9.15 -11.99 4.23
CA GLU A 102 8.26 -12.86 3.45
C GLU A 102 8.80 -13.14 2.04
N ILE A 103 9.69 -12.27 1.53
CA ILE A 103 10.31 -12.40 0.21
C ILE A 103 11.49 -13.37 0.30
N ARG A 104 11.28 -14.59 -0.22
CA ARG A 104 12.30 -15.66 -0.20
C ARG A 104 13.33 -15.50 -1.30
N GLY A 105 12.98 -14.82 -2.38
CA GLY A 105 13.87 -14.60 -3.51
C GLY A 105 14.87 -13.47 -3.28
N GLU A 106 16.02 -13.58 -3.91
CA GLU A 106 17.00 -12.50 -3.96
C GLU A 106 16.47 -11.31 -4.76
N LEU A 107 16.77 -10.10 -4.27
CA LEU A 107 16.46 -8.85 -4.95
C LEU A 107 17.73 -8.27 -5.56
N LEU A 108 17.57 -7.61 -6.70
CA LEU A 108 18.63 -6.82 -7.31
C LEU A 108 18.94 -5.62 -6.42
N ASP A 109 20.23 -5.36 -6.23
CA ASP A 109 20.76 -4.09 -5.73
C ASP A 109 20.08 -3.58 -4.45
N ALA A 110 20.65 -3.93 -3.30
CA ALA A 110 20.14 -3.49 -2.00
C ALA A 110 20.03 -1.97 -1.89
N GLN A 111 20.93 -1.20 -2.52
CA GLN A 111 20.86 0.26 -2.49
C GLN A 111 19.64 0.77 -3.25
N ALA A 112 19.33 0.18 -4.41
CA ALA A 112 18.14 0.54 -5.17
C ALA A 112 16.85 0.19 -4.41
N VAL A 113 16.80 -0.99 -3.79
CA VAL A 113 15.67 -1.43 -2.98
C VAL A 113 15.41 -0.47 -1.82
N GLU A 114 16.42 -0.20 -0.99
CA GLU A 114 16.28 0.69 0.16
C GLU A 114 16.01 2.14 -0.26
N GLY A 115 16.62 2.60 -1.37
CA GLY A 115 16.37 3.92 -1.93
C GLY A 115 14.91 4.12 -2.38
N GLN A 116 14.34 3.14 -3.08
CA GLN A 116 12.93 3.18 -3.51
C GLN A 116 11.96 3.21 -2.33
N ILE A 117 12.23 2.44 -1.26
CA ILE A 117 11.41 2.43 -0.04
C ILE A 117 11.54 3.76 0.72
N ALA A 118 12.76 4.27 0.90
CA ALA A 118 13.01 5.52 1.61
C ALA A 118 12.35 6.73 0.91
N ALA A 119 12.30 6.72 -0.41
CA ALA A 119 11.67 7.78 -1.21
C ALA A 119 10.14 7.64 -1.33
N LEU A 120 9.54 6.57 -0.81
CA LEU A 120 8.12 6.29 -0.95
C LEU A 120 7.23 7.36 -0.30
N VAL A 121 7.65 7.86 0.87
CA VAL A 121 6.82 8.72 1.72
C VAL A 121 7.53 10.04 2.00
N GLU A 122 6.86 11.11 1.63
CA GLU A 122 7.20 12.49 1.99
C GLU A 122 6.47 12.88 3.29
N CYS A 123 7.25 13.29 4.28
CA CYS A 123 6.75 13.87 5.53
C CYS A 123 7.17 15.33 5.60
N VAL A 124 6.20 16.24 5.50
CA VAL A 124 6.42 17.69 5.60
C VAL A 124 5.67 18.25 6.80
N TRP A 125 6.22 19.30 7.40
CA TRP A 125 5.61 19.97 8.53
C TRP A 125 5.83 21.48 8.45
N ALA A 126 4.99 22.22 9.17
CA ALA A 126 5.10 23.65 9.38
C ALA A 126 4.65 23.98 10.81
N ALA A 127 5.10 25.12 11.33
CA ALA A 127 4.63 25.64 12.60
C ALA A 127 4.59 27.17 12.55
N VAL A 128 3.65 27.76 13.29
CA VAL A 128 3.55 29.21 13.49
C VAL A 128 3.33 29.50 14.98
N PRO A 129 3.82 30.63 15.52
CA PRO A 129 3.48 31.04 16.88
C PRO A 129 1.97 31.08 17.07
N LEU A 130 1.47 30.50 18.16
CA LEU A 130 0.05 30.52 18.49
C LEU A 130 -0.31 31.91 19.03
N GLY A 131 -1.06 32.68 18.23
CA GLY A 131 -1.59 33.97 18.64
C GLY A 131 -2.90 33.87 19.42
N SER A 132 -3.42 35.01 19.85
CA SER A 132 -4.75 35.10 20.50
C SER A 132 -5.90 34.77 19.55
N ASP A 133 -5.74 35.02 18.24
CA ASP A 133 -6.66 34.58 17.20
C ASP A 133 -6.20 33.23 16.60
N TYR A 134 -6.89 32.16 17.02
CA TYR A 134 -6.66 30.83 16.51
C TYR A 134 -6.97 30.72 15.01
N ALA A 135 -8.00 31.41 14.50
CA ALA A 135 -8.39 31.32 13.10
C ALA A 135 -7.33 31.93 12.18
N ASP A 136 -6.74 33.07 12.57
CA ASP A 136 -5.60 33.66 11.85
C ASP A 136 -4.37 32.75 11.90
N SER A 137 -4.01 32.25 13.09
CA SER A 137 -2.90 31.31 13.28
C SER A 137 -3.07 30.06 12.40
N ARG A 138 -4.29 29.52 12.33
CA ARG A 138 -4.64 28.37 11.49
C ARG A 138 -4.49 28.66 10.01
N ARG A 139 -4.96 29.83 9.55
CA ARG A 139 -4.88 30.26 8.14
C ARG A 139 -3.41 30.39 7.70
N ARG A 140 -2.58 31.02 8.53
CA ARG A 140 -1.14 31.18 8.29
C ARG A 140 -0.42 29.83 8.24
N LEU A 141 -0.75 28.92 9.15
CA LEU A 141 -0.17 27.58 9.17
C LEU A 141 -0.48 26.78 7.90
N GLU A 142 -1.74 26.78 7.44
CA GLU A 142 -2.11 26.10 6.20
C GLU A 142 -1.41 26.71 4.98
N ALA A 143 -1.33 28.04 4.91
CA ALA A 143 -0.61 28.72 3.83
C ALA A 143 0.88 28.35 3.82
N LEU A 144 1.52 28.30 4.98
CA LEU A 144 2.93 27.92 5.11
C LEU A 144 3.16 26.45 4.71
N LEU A 145 2.30 25.54 5.14
CA LEU A 145 2.41 24.14 4.75
C LEU A 145 2.14 23.94 3.26
N ALA A 146 1.18 24.66 2.68
CA ALA A 146 0.92 24.64 1.24
C ALA A 146 2.15 25.13 0.46
N ALA A 147 2.79 26.21 0.89
CA ALA A 147 4.04 26.69 0.31
C ALA A 147 5.14 25.62 0.41
N ARG A 148 5.30 24.98 1.58
CA ARG A 148 6.30 23.91 1.76
C ARG A 148 6.06 22.72 0.83
N LYS A 149 4.80 22.35 0.57
CA LYS A 149 4.42 21.30 -0.39
C LYS A 149 4.67 21.71 -1.84
N ALA A 150 4.55 23.00 -2.16
CA ALA A 150 4.82 23.51 -3.50
C ALA A 150 6.32 23.56 -3.82
N THR A 151 7.17 23.83 -2.83
CA THR A 151 8.63 23.89 -2.97
C THR A 151 9.29 22.52 -2.78
N ARG A 152 8.76 21.46 -3.41
CA ARG A 152 9.24 20.07 -3.23
C ARG A 152 10.76 19.98 -3.36
N ASP A 153 11.35 19.08 -2.58
CA ASP A 153 12.79 18.83 -2.67
C ASP A 153 13.05 17.95 -3.90
N PHE A 154 13.62 18.52 -4.96
CA PHE A 154 13.99 17.78 -6.16
C PHE A 154 15.40 17.19 -6.02
N GLY A 155 15.52 16.14 -5.21
CA GLY A 155 16.76 15.37 -5.10
C GLY A 155 16.96 14.44 -6.31
N PRO A 156 18.20 14.18 -6.74
CA PRO A 156 18.46 13.13 -7.72
C PRO A 156 18.06 11.77 -7.14
N ALA A 157 17.53 10.89 -7.99
CA ALA A 157 17.32 9.51 -7.60
C ALA A 157 18.68 8.87 -7.24
N THR A 158 18.77 8.27 -6.06
CA THR A 158 19.96 7.53 -5.62
C THR A 158 20.01 6.11 -6.17
N TRP A 159 19.02 5.76 -6.99
CA TRP A 159 18.87 4.49 -7.69
C TRP A 159 18.65 4.76 -9.17
N GLY A 160 19.04 3.81 -10.01
CA GLY A 160 18.89 3.90 -11.46
C GLY A 160 19.76 2.86 -12.14
N ARG A 161 19.13 1.94 -12.86
CA ARG A 161 19.81 0.91 -13.66
C ARG A 161 19.06 0.68 -14.95
N GLU A 162 19.76 0.13 -15.93
CA GLU A 162 19.18 -0.40 -17.16
C GLU A 162 18.45 -1.72 -16.87
N VAL A 163 17.33 -1.63 -16.16
CA VAL A 163 16.41 -2.73 -15.88
C VAL A 163 14.99 -2.30 -16.23
N PRO A 164 14.10 -3.25 -16.57
CA PRO A 164 12.71 -2.92 -16.84
C PRO A 164 12.05 -2.19 -15.67
N LYS A 165 11.12 -1.27 -15.99
CA LYS A 165 10.28 -0.62 -14.99
C LYS A 165 9.24 -1.59 -14.42
N SER A 166 8.72 -1.23 -13.26
CA SER A 166 7.57 -1.87 -12.65
C SER A 166 6.43 -1.91 -13.66
N SER A 167 5.90 -3.11 -13.87
CA SER A 167 4.69 -3.32 -14.66
C SER A 167 3.45 -2.72 -13.98
N ILE A 168 3.50 -2.45 -12.67
CA ILE A 168 2.37 -1.93 -11.90
C ILE A 168 2.34 -0.41 -11.95
N SER A 169 3.42 0.25 -11.50
CA SER A 169 3.48 1.72 -11.42
C SER A 169 4.05 2.37 -12.67
N GLY A 170 4.88 1.66 -13.44
CA GLY A 170 5.61 2.22 -14.59
C GLY A 170 6.72 3.22 -14.24
N GLN A 171 6.88 3.57 -12.96
CA GLN A 171 7.75 4.68 -12.54
C GLN A 171 9.11 4.19 -12.02
N LEU A 172 9.09 3.14 -11.20
CA LEU A 172 10.28 2.62 -10.52
C LEU A 172 10.87 1.42 -11.26
N GLU A 173 12.18 1.25 -11.20
CA GLU A 173 12.91 0.07 -11.66
C GLU A 173 12.43 -1.19 -10.95
N SER A 174 12.33 -2.30 -11.69
CA SER A 174 12.10 -3.61 -11.09
C SER A 174 13.33 -4.07 -10.34
N VAL A 175 13.10 -4.70 -9.19
CA VAL A 175 14.14 -5.22 -8.30
C VAL A 175 14.18 -6.76 -8.29
N ILE A 176 13.38 -7.42 -9.12
CA ILE A 176 13.44 -8.88 -9.31
C ILE A 176 14.44 -9.16 -10.46
N PRO A 177 15.42 -10.06 -10.28
CA PRO A 177 16.36 -10.39 -11.35
C PRO A 177 15.66 -10.92 -12.62
N GLU A 178 16.02 -10.39 -13.80
CA GLU A 178 15.34 -10.73 -15.06
C GLU A 178 15.49 -12.22 -15.45
N ASP A 179 16.55 -12.90 -14.98
CA ASP A 179 16.76 -14.33 -15.21
C ASP A 179 15.73 -15.22 -14.50
N ARG A 180 15.02 -14.68 -13.49
CA ARG A 180 13.90 -15.35 -12.80
C ARG A 180 12.66 -15.44 -13.68
N TYR A 181 12.52 -14.60 -14.70
CA TYR A 181 11.36 -14.60 -15.59
C TYR A 181 11.49 -15.65 -16.71
N PRO A 182 10.37 -16.23 -17.17
CA PRO A 182 10.36 -17.10 -18.33
C PRO A 182 10.82 -16.36 -19.57
N ARG A 183 11.73 -16.96 -20.33
CA ARG A 183 12.26 -16.43 -21.58
C ARG A 183 11.67 -17.20 -22.75
N HIS A 184 11.66 -16.57 -23.93
CA HIS A 184 11.19 -17.20 -25.16
C HIS A 184 11.90 -18.54 -25.45
N GLN A 185 13.20 -18.60 -25.15
CA GLN A 185 14.06 -19.76 -25.37
C GLN A 185 13.88 -20.89 -24.34
N ASP A 186 13.16 -20.64 -23.25
CA ASP A 186 12.94 -21.66 -22.22
C ASP A 186 11.94 -22.72 -22.74
N THR A 187 12.20 -23.98 -22.43
CA THR A 187 11.23 -25.08 -22.63
C THR A 187 9.99 -24.89 -21.78
N ASP A 188 8.86 -25.50 -22.12
CA ASP A 188 7.61 -25.37 -21.36
C ASP A 188 7.76 -25.81 -19.89
N LYS A 189 8.56 -26.85 -19.63
CA LYS A 189 8.90 -27.29 -18.28
C LYS A 189 9.67 -26.23 -17.49
N GLN A 190 10.63 -25.55 -18.14
CA GLN A 190 11.40 -24.47 -17.52
C GLN A 190 10.53 -23.24 -17.26
N LYS A 191 9.66 -22.87 -18.22
CA LYS A 191 8.70 -21.77 -18.04
C LYS A 191 7.79 -22.04 -16.84
N ALA A 192 7.17 -23.22 -16.77
CA ALA A 192 6.31 -23.60 -15.65
C ALA A 192 7.05 -23.54 -14.30
N ALA A 193 8.28 -24.07 -14.23
CA ALA A 193 9.09 -24.03 -13.01
C ALA A 193 9.41 -22.58 -12.58
N LYS A 194 9.78 -21.71 -13.52
CA LYS A 194 10.06 -20.29 -13.25
C LYS A 194 8.82 -19.52 -12.80
N ILE A 195 7.67 -19.76 -13.43
CA ILE A 195 6.40 -19.12 -13.04
C ILE A 195 6.05 -19.49 -11.59
N THR A 196 6.15 -20.79 -11.26
CA THR A 196 5.93 -21.27 -9.89
C THR A 196 6.92 -20.65 -8.90
N ALA A 197 8.21 -20.60 -9.25
CA ALA A 197 9.23 -20.00 -8.40
C ALA A 197 9.04 -18.49 -8.21
N LEU A 198 8.63 -17.76 -9.26
CA LEU A 198 8.30 -16.33 -9.18
C LEU A 198 7.19 -16.06 -8.17
N TRP A 199 6.12 -16.85 -8.26
CA TRP A 199 5.01 -16.73 -7.33
C TRP A 199 5.42 -17.08 -5.90
N GLN A 200 6.13 -18.19 -5.70
CA GLN A 200 6.55 -18.64 -4.37
C GLN A 200 7.57 -17.72 -3.69
N ASN A 201 8.48 -17.13 -4.46
CA ASN A 201 9.58 -16.35 -3.92
C ASN A 201 9.28 -14.85 -3.80
N TYR A 202 8.41 -14.34 -4.67
CA TYR A 202 8.14 -12.90 -4.78
C TYR A 202 6.65 -12.56 -4.78
N GLY A 203 5.75 -13.55 -4.85
CA GLY A 203 4.33 -13.31 -5.04
C GLY A 203 4.02 -12.67 -6.39
N ALA A 204 4.89 -12.78 -7.39
CA ALA A 204 4.79 -12.12 -8.70
C ALA A 204 4.32 -13.09 -9.78
N GLY A 205 3.47 -12.60 -10.70
CA GLY A 205 3.12 -13.30 -11.94
C GLY A 205 4.21 -13.19 -13.03
N GLN A 206 4.09 -14.01 -14.07
CA GLN A 206 5.09 -14.13 -15.15
C GLN A 206 5.38 -12.84 -15.94
N ALA A 207 4.44 -11.89 -15.94
CA ALA A 207 4.59 -10.58 -16.57
C ALA A 207 4.69 -9.44 -15.53
N GLU A 208 4.65 -9.76 -14.24
CA GLU A 208 4.71 -8.78 -13.16
C GLU A 208 6.17 -8.47 -12.80
N ARG A 209 6.76 -7.52 -13.51
CA ARG A 209 7.99 -6.83 -13.05
C ARG A 209 7.63 -5.93 -11.89
N LEU A 210 8.24 -6.15 -10.73
CA LEU A 210 7.90 -5.48 -9.47
C LEU A 210 9.07 -4.64 -8.97
N SER A 211 8.78 -3.41 -8.54
CA SER A 211 9.68 -2.55 -7.76
C SER A 211 9.65 -2.92 -6.28
N ALA A 212 10.53 -2.34 -5.47
CA ALA A 212 10.52 -2.55 -4.02
C ALA A 212 9.19 -2.09 -3.39
N VAL A 213 8.60 -1.00 -3.90
CA VAL A 213 7.29 -0.50 -3.44
C VAL A 213 6.16 -1.48 -3.78
N ASP A 214 6.21 -2.11 -4.95
CA ASP A 214 5.21 -3.13 -5.32
C ASP A 214 5.33 -4.36 -4.42
N LEU A 215 6.56 -4.78 -4.12
CA LEU A 215 6.83 -5.87 -3.19
C LEU A 215 6.39 -5.55 -1.77
N LEU A 216 6.62 -4.31 -1.30
CA LEU A 216 6.09 -3.83 -0.01
C LEU A 216 4.57 -3.95 0.03
N LYS A 217 3.86 -3.51 -1.02
CA LYS A 217 2.39 -3.65 -1.10
C LYS A 217 1.94 -5.10 -1.15
N ARG A 218 2.73 -5.97 -1.79
CA ARG A 218 2.40 -7.39 -2.00
C ARG A 218 2.62 -8.22 -0.74
N HIS A 219 3.61 -7.89 0.07
CA HIS A 219 4.01 -8.69 1.25
C HIS A 219 3.74 -7.99 2.58
N GLY A 220 3.39 -6.71 2.55
CA GLY A 220 3.02 -5.99 3.75
C GLY A 220 1.70 -6.48 4.35
N LYS A 221 1.66 -6.58 5.68
CA LYS A 221 0.52 -7.05 6.46
C LYS A 221 0.26 -6.13 7.65
N LYS A 222 -1.01 -5.93 8.00
CA LYS A 222 -1.44 -5.30 9.26
C LYS A 222 -1.25 -6.26 10.44
N ASP A 223 -1.69 -7.52 10.26
CA ASP A 223 -1.62 -8.72 11.12
C ASP A 223 -1.91 -9.98 10.24
N ASP A 224 -2.13 -11.18 10.80
CA ASP A 224 -2.47 -12.47 10.12
C ASP A 224 -3.82 -12.47 9.34
N GLN A 225 -4.42 -11.31 9.07
CA GLN A 225 -5.62 -11.22 8.25
C GLN A 225 -5.27 -11.38 6.76
N ASP A 226 -5.41 -12.61 6.28
CA ASP A 226 -5.04 -13.02 4.92
C ASP A 226 -6.15 -12.90 3.86
N ARG A 227 -7.39 -12.54 4.22
CA ARG A 227 -8.52 -12.57 3.27
C ARG A 227 -8.95 -11.20 2.79
N PHE A 228 -8.46 -10.84 1.60
CA PHE A 228 -8.98 -9.73 0.79
C PHE A 228 -9.73 -10.26 -0.41
N LEU A 229 -10.98 -9.82 -0.55
CA LEU A 229 -11.80 -10.17 -1.71
C LEU A 229 -11.27 -9.47 -2.95
N SER A 230 -11.06 -10.21 -4.03
CA SER A 230 -10.78 -9.61 -5.34
C SER A 230 -12.01 -8.84 -5.86
N THR A 231 -11.80 -7.93 -6.80
CA THR A 231 -12.91 -7.23 -7.48
C THR A 231 -13.87 -8.23 -8.13
N SER A 232 -13.35 -9.29 -8.76
CA SER A 232 -14.17 -10.37 -9.33
C SER A 232 -14.98 -11.10 -8.26
N HIS A 233 -14.40 -11.35 -7.07
CA HIS A 233 -15.14 -11.95 -5.97
C HIS A 233 -16.28 -11.03 -5.50
N VAL A 234 -15.99 -9.73 -5.31
CA VAL A 234 -17.02 -8.75 -4.93
C VAL A 234 -18.12 -8.65 -5.99
N ALA A 235 -17.75 -8.66 -7.28
CA ALA A 235 -18.71 -8.65 -8.38
C ALA A 235 -19.57 -9.92 -8.44
N ALA A 236 -19.00 -11.07 -8.07
CA ALA A 236 -19.70 -12.35 -8.01
C ALA A 236 -20.55 -12.53 -6.74
N LEU A 237 -20.40 -11.69 -5.71
CA LEU A 237 -21.11 -11.85 -4.43
C LEU A 237 -22.64 -11.96 -4.58
N PRO A 238 -23.34 -11.10 -5.34
CA PRO A 238 -24.80 -11.22 -5.48
C PRO A 238 -25.21 -12.57 -6.09
N PHE A 239 -24.44 -13.06 -7.07
CA PHE A 239 -24.67 -14.36 -7.70
C PHE A 239 -24.42 -15.51 -6.71
N LEU A 240 -23.30 -15.47 -5.98
CA LEU A 240 -22.97 -16.49 -4.97
C LEU A 240 -23.97 -16.53 -3.81
N VAL A 241 -24.49 -15.38 -3.39
CA VAL A 241 -25.57 -15.28 -2.38
C VAL A 241 -26.85 -15.92 -2.92
N GLY A 242 -27.28 -15.56 -4.13
CA GLY A 242 -28.45 -16.17 -4.76
C GLY A 242 -28.32 -17.69 -4.94
N LEU A 243 -27.14 -18.18 -5.31
CA LEU A 243 -26.88 -19.63 -5.40
C LEU A 243 -27.01 -20.33 -4.04
N ARG A 244 -26.65 -19.68 -2.93
CA ARG A 244 -26.83 -20.25 -1.58
C ARG A 244 -28.29 -20.25 -1.16
N GLU A 245 -29.01 -19.16 -1.42
CA GLU A 245 -30.44 -19.03 -1.09
C GLU A 245 -31.29 -20.05 -1.85
N HIS A 246 -30.92 -20.35 -3.10
CA HIS A 246 -31.62 -21.33 -3.94
C HIS A 246 -30.91 -22.69 -4.01
N ALA A 247 -29.97 -22.97 -3.11
CA ALA A 247 -29.21 -24.22 -3.11
C ALA A 247 -30.09 -25.47 -2.96
N GLY A 248 -31.31 -25.35 -2.41
CA GLY A 248 -32.28 -26.44 -2.28
C GLY A 248 -33.24 -26.61 -3.46
N ASP A 249 -33.22 -25.70 -4.45
CA ASP A 249 -34.12 -25.74 -5.60
C ASP A 249 -33.61 -26.72 -6.67
N ARG A 250 -34.26 -27.88 -6.77
CA ARG A 250 -33.88 -28.93 -7.74
C ARG A 250 -34.03 -28.49 -9.20
N ALA A 251 -34.99 -27.64 -9.52
CA ALA A 251 -35.20 -27.19 -10.90
C ALA A 251 -34.10 -26.24 -11.36
N LEU A 252 -33.65 -25.36 -10.45
CA LEU A 252 -32.52 -24.48 -10.70
C LEU A 252 -31.21 -25.27 -10.84
N GLN A 253 -30.98 -26.26 -9.96
CA GLN A 253 -29.80 -27.13 -10.04
C GLN A 253 -29.72 -27.89 -11.38
N GLN A 254 -30.83 -28.46 -11.85
CA GLN A 254 -30.89 -29.16 -13.14
C GLN A 254 -30.62 -28.21 -14.31
N THR A 255 -31.13 -26.98 -14.24
CA THR A 255 -30.90 -25.97 -15.27
C THR A 255 -29.44 -25.52 -15.31
N TRP A 256 -28.82 -25.34 -14.14
CA TRP A 256 -27.39 -25.02 -14.01
C TRP A 256 -26.49 -26.14 -14.57
N GLN A 257 -26.77 -27.39 -14.23
CA GLN A 257 -26.01 -28.55 -14.74
C GLN A 257 -26.08 -28.64 -16.27
N ARG A 258 -27.26 -28.40 -16.85
CA ARG A 258 -27.45 -28.35 -18.30
C ARG A 258 -26.63 -27.23 -18.94
N TYR A 259 -26.66 -26.03 -18.37
CA TYR A 259 -25.86 -24.90 -18.85
C TYR A 259 -24.35 -25.20 -18.84
N ILE A 260 -23.82 -25.76 -17.75
CA ILE A 260 -22.40 -26.15 -17.67
C ILE A 260 -22.06 -27.26 -18.68
N ALA A 261 -22.96 -28.22 -18.91
CA ALA A 261 -22.76 -29.26 -19.92
C ALA A 261 -22.70 -28.68 -21.35
N GLU A 262 -23.54 -27.69 -21.66
CA GLU A 262 -23.53 -27.00 -22.95
C GLU A 262 -22.23 -26.20 -23.16
N LEU A 263 -21.72 -25.52 -22.14
CA LEU A 263 -20.43 -24.82 -22.22
C LEU A 263 -19.26 -25.78 -22.47
N LYS A 264 -19.24 -26.94 -21.78
CA LYS A 264 -18.23 -27.98 -22.02
C LYS A 264 -18.30 -28.55 -23.43
N ALA A 265 -19.51 -28.73 -23.97
CA ALA A 265 -19.71 -29.17 -25.34
C ALA A 265 -19.18 -28.17 -26.38
N GLN A 266 -19.07 -26.88 -26.01
CA GLN A 266 -18.46 -25.83 -26.84
C GLN A 266 -16.94 -25.69 -26.63
N GLY A 267 -16.31 -26.58 -25.85
CA GLY A 267 -14.86 -26.61 -25.65
C GLY A 267 -14.33 -25.63 -24.60
N LEU A 268 -15.19 -25.08 -23.74
CA LEU A 268 -14.77 -24.23 -22.62
C LEU A 268 -14.31 -25.08 -21.43
N GLU A 269 -13.11 -24.79 -20.91
CA GLU A 269 -12.64 -25.37 -19.65
C GLU A 269 -13.34 -24.68 -18.46
N ILE A 270 -13.77 -25.48 -17.50
CA ILE A 270 -14.50 -25.01 -16.32
C ILE A 270 -13.59 -25.19 -15.10
N GLU A 271 -13.21 -24.09 -14.47
CA GLU A 271 -12.39 -24.10 -13.26
C GLU A 271 -13.28 -24.01 -12.01
N TYR A 272 -12.83 -24.69 -10.95
CA TYR A 272 -13.48 -24.67 -9.64
C TYR A 272 -12.51 -24.06 -8.63
N LEU A 273 -12.97 -23.11 -7.81
CA LEU A 273 -12.17 -22.62 -6.69
C LEU A 273 -11.95 -23.76 -5.68
N ASP A 274 -10.74 -23.90 -5.16
CA ASP A 274 -10.42 -24.85 -4.09
C ASP A 274 -11.42 -24.71 -2.92
N ASN A 275 -11.99 -25.84 -2.49
CA ASN A 275 -13.04 -25.99 -1.48
C ASN A 275 -14.44 -25.42 -1.83
N SER A 276 -14.75 -25.20 -3.10
CA SER A 276 -16.08 -24.76 -3.55
C SER A 276 -16.74 -25.80 -4.47
N GLN A 277 -17.99 -26.19 -4.20
CA GLN A 277 -18.78 -27.08 -5.07
C GLN A 277 -19.36 -26.38 -6.31
N GLN A 278 -19.07 -25.10 -6.54
CA GLN A 278 -19.70 -24.31 -7.61
C GLN A 278 -18.66 -23.91 -8.67
N PRO A 279 -18.93 -24.17 -9.97
CA PRO A 279 -18.02 -23.83 -11.06
C PRO A 279 -17.99 -22.33 -11.33
N LEU A 280 -16.82 -21.80 -11.65
CA LEU A 280 -16.66 -20.52 -12.33
C LEU A 280 -16.33 -20.77 -13.80
N ILE A 281 -16.84 -19.91 -14.69
CA ILE A 281 -16.40 -19.90 -16.10
C ILE A 281 -15.05 -19.19 -16.11
N GLY A 282 -13.98 -19.95 -16.32
CA GLY A 282 -12.61 -19.47 -16.40
C GLY A 282 -12.16 -19.31 -17.84
N ASN A 283 -11.82 -18.09 -18.22
CA ASN A 283 -10.69 -17.79 -19.10
C ASN A 283 -10.33 -16.32 -18.88
N CYS A 284 -9.25 -16.09 -18.15
CA CYS A 284 -8.45 -14.86 -18.16
C CYS A 284 -6.98 -15.26 -18.16
#